data_AF-A0A0D9NJ13-F1
#
_entry.id   AF-A0A0D9NJ13-F1
#
_cell.length_a   1.000
_cell.length_b   1.000
_cell.length_c   1.000
_cell.angle_alpha   90.00
_cell.angle_beta   90.00
_cell.angle_gamma   90.00
#
_symmetry.space_group_name_H-M   'P 1'
#
loop_
_entity.id
_entity.type
_entity.pdbx_description
1 polymer ?
#
loop_
_entity_poly.entity_id
_entity_poly.type
_entity_poly.pdbx_seq_one_letter_code
_entity_poly.pdbx_strand_id
1 'polypeptide(L)'
;MSKALKQAIRAILPTWKTTPIAVLHRESGIPPVHQLLEARRLRFSARIKSLDQAHPLAKRTTEAAPRPIIKCIKLKYQLPPKSFPTRLRRTNRLLGSCQRPVLIPRKYSHEPQQPLQTASKEQSAKEFDRWLRTIPPLSLVVYSDGSLSSSGAAGYGYVVHQSGRSVCQSAGRLGPAEVFDAEAKGALEGLKAALRLPQSATQRIVVCLDNIAAAKCLRGKPSDSSQRVFLTFQALAKTHRKTEVRWIPGHTDIPGNE
;
A
#
# COMPACT_ATOMS: atom_id res chain seq x y z
N MET A 1 -19.95 -5.80 -32.97
CA MET A 1 -18.72 -5.05 -32.61
C MET A 1 -17.47 -5.49 -33.37
N SER A 2 -17.13 -6.79 -33.45
CA SER A 2 -15.89 -7.23 -34.15
C SER A 2 -15.82 -6.82 -35.62
N LYS A 3 -16.93 -6.94 -36.37
CA LYS A 3 -17.00 -6.52 -37.78
C LYS A 3 -16.75 -5.01 -37.95
N ALA A 4 -17.38 -4.19 -37.11
CA ALA A 4 -17.21 -2.73 -37.13
C ALA A 4 -15.76 -2.33 -36.82
N LEU A 5 -15.13 -2.94 -35.79
CA LEU A 5 -13.73 -2.66 -35.45
C LEU A 5 -12.78 -3.04 -36.60
N LYS A 6 -12.97 -4.21 -37.21
CA LYS A 6 -12.17 -4.64 -38.37
C LYS A 6 -12.34 -3.69 -39.56
N GLN A 7 -13.55 -3.19 -39.79
CA GLN A 7 -13.80 -2.22 -40.85
C GLN A 7 -13.09 -0.90 -40.58
N ALA A 8 -13.12 -0.41 -39.34
CA ALA A 8 -12.41 0.80 -38.93
C ALA A 8 -10.89 0.65 -39.07
N ILE A 9 -10.32 -0.49 -38.66
CA ILE A 9 -8.89 -0.78 -38.81
C ILE A 9 -8.47 -0.79 -40.28
N ARG A 10 -9.27 -1.40 -41.16
CA ARG A 10 -9.01 -1.39 -42.60
C ARG A 10 -9.13 -0.01 -43.24
N ALA A 11 -9.89 0.90 -42.66
CA ALA A 11 -10.01 2.27 -43.16
C ALA A 11 -8.78 3.12 -42.84
N ILE A 12 -8.05 2.81 -41.76
CA ILE A 12 -6.86 3.58 -41.33
C ILE A 12 -5.54 2.95 -41.79
N LEU A 13 -5.53 1.65 -42.11
CA LEU A 13 -4.35 0.94 -42.59
C LEU A 13 -4.43 0.68 -44.09
N PRO A 14 -3.32 0.81 -44.85
CA PRO A 14 -3.27 0.43 -46.27
C PRO A 14 -3.24 -1.10 -46.40
N THR A 15 -4.41 -1.74 -46.28
CA THR A 15 -4.56 -3.20 -46.20
C THR A 15 -5.57 -3.72 -47.20
N TRP A 16 -5.33 -4.91 -47.75
CA TRP A 16 -6.23 -5.57 -48.68
C TRP A 16 -7.41 -6.23 -47.96
N LYS A 17 -8.49 -6.49 -48.70
CA LYS A 17 -9.64 -7.24 -48.18
C LYS A 17 -9.25 -8.63 -47.66
N THR A 18 -8.23 -9.24 -48.29
CA THR A 18 -7.67 -10.55 -47.96
C THR A 18 -6.62 -10.53 -46.86
N THR A 19 -6.21 -9.35 -46.35
CA THR A 19 -5.20 -9.27 -45.29
C THR A 19 -5.67 -10.04 -44.04
N PRO A 20 -4.82 -10.95 -43.50
CA PRO A 20 -5.16 -11.73 -42.31
C PRO A 20 -5.53 -10.85 -41.12
N ILE A 21 -6.56 -11.24 -40.37
CA ILE A 21 -7.09 -10.46 -39.24
C ILE A 21 -6.05 -10.24 -38.14
N ALA A 22 -5.17 -11.21 -37.90
CA ALA A 22 -4.10 -11.09 -36.90
C ALA A 22 -3.12 -9.96 -37.26
N VAL A 23 -2.78 -9.82 -38.54
CA VAL A 23 -1.91 -8.74 -39.04
C VAL A 23 -2.60 -7.39 -38.85
N LEU A 24 -3.89 -7.27 -39.15
CA LEU A 24 -4.65 -6.03 -38.92
C LEU A 24 -4.55 -5.55 -37.46
N HIS A 25 -4.68 -6.46 -36.49
CA HIS A 25 -4.58 -6.12 -35.06
C HIS A 25 -3.15 -5.75 -34.65
N ARG A 26 -2.14 -6.42 -35.21
CA ARG A 26 -0.73 -6.13 -34.95
C ARG A 26 -0.35 -4.74 -35.49
N GLU A 27 -0.63 -4.48 -36.76
CA GLU A 27 -0.23 -3.24 -37.44
C GLU A 27 -1.01 -2.01 -36.95
N SER A 28 -2.28 -2.18 -36.55
CA SER A 28 -3.03 -1.06 -35.96
C SER A 28 -2.66 -0.78 -34.51
N GLY A 29 -1.97 -1.70 -33.83
CA GLY A 29 -1.80 -1.66 -32.38
C GLY A 29 -3.11 -1.76 -31.59
N ILE A 30 -4.24 -2.12 -32.24
CA ILE A 30 -5.55 -2.22 -31.61
C ILE A 30 -5.87 -3.70 -31.36
N PRO A 31 -5.98 -4.14 -30.09
CA PRO A 31 -6.32 -5.53 -29.77
C PRO A 31 -7.73 -5.94 -30.25
N PRO A 32 -7.98 -7.26 -30.42
CA PRO A 32 -9.32 -7.78 -30.65
C PRO A 32 -10.35 -7.32 -29.60
N VAL A 33 -11.62 -7.16 -30.04
CA VAL A 33 -12.72 -6.69 -29.18
C VAL A 33 -12.85 -7.49 -27.87
N HIS A 34 -12.65 -8.81 -27.89
CA HIS A 34 -12.77 -9.62 -26.68
C HIS A 34 -11.73 -9.25 -25.62
N GLN A 35 -10.48 -8.99 -26.02
CA GLN A 35 -9.40 -8.55 -25.12
C GLN A 35 -9.69 -7.16 -24.55
N LEU A 36 -10.19 -6.25 -25.39
CA LEU A 36 -10.59 -4.91 -24.95
C LEU A 36 -11.71 -4.97 -23.90
N LEU A 37 -12.73 -5.80 -24.14
CA LEU A 37 -13.86 -5.97 -23.21
C LEU A 37 -13.40 -6.65 -21.91
N GLU A 38 -12.52 -7.64 -21.99
CA GLU A 38 -11.95 -8.30 -20.82
C GLU A 38 -11.11 -7.33 -19.98
N ALA A 39 -10.23 -6.54 -20.60
CA ALA A 39 -9.47 -5.50 -19.93
C ALA A 39 -10.38 -4.48 -19.23
N ARG A 40 -11.49 -4.07 -19.88
CA ARG A 40 -12.49 -3.18 -19.26
C ARG A 40 -13.18 -3.83 -18.06
N ARG A 41 -13.51 -5.13 -18.13
CA ARG A 41 -14.09 -5.88 -17.02
C ARG A 41 -13.12 -5.99 -15.84
N LEU A 42 -11.85 -6.28 -16.10
CA LEU A 42 -10.81 -6.35 -15.08
C LEU A 42 -10.59 -4.99 -14.39
N ARG A 43 -10.49 -3.90 -15.16
CA ARG A 43 -10.41 -2.53 -14.60
C ARG A 43 -11.63 -2.18 -13.76
N PHE A 44 -12.83 -2.59 -14.19
CA PHE A 44 -14.04 -2.36 -13.41
C PHE A 44 -14.04 -3.20 -12.12
N SER A 45 -13.56 -4.45 -12.17
CA SER A 45 -13.34 -5.25 -10.96
C SER A 45 -12.38 -4.56 -10.00
N ALA A 46 -11.22 -4.10 -10.49
CA ALA A 46 -10.23 -3.39 -9.69
C ALA A 46 -10.83 -2.13 -9.04
N ARG A 47 -11.58 -1.35 -9.81
CA ARG A 47 -12.33 -0.19 -9.30
C ARG A 47 -13.29 -0.59 -8.20
N ILE A 48 -14.11 -1.64 -8.37
CA ILE A 48 -15.05 -2.05 -7.31
C ILE A 48 -14.30 -2.41 -6.02
N LYS A 49 -13.14 -3.06 -6.13
CA LYS A 49 -12.33 -3.49 -4.99
C LYS A 49 -11.64 -2.32 -4.28
N SER A 50 -11.24 -1.28 -5.00
CA SER A 50 -10.61 -0.09 -4.44
C SER A 50 -11.58 0.90 -3.80
N LEU A 51 -12.90 0.66 -3.86
CA LEU A 51 -13.89 1.52 -3.21
C LEU A 51 -13.98 1.24 -1.72
N ASP A 52 -14.27 2.30 -0.97
CA ASP A 52 -14.60 2.25 0.45
C ASP A 52 -15.82 1.36 0.74
N GLN A 53 -15.83 0.77 1.94
CA GLN A 53 -16.86 -0.17 2.36
C GLN A 53 -18.27 0.44 2.40
N ALA A 54 -18.38 1.74 2.68
CA ALA A 54 -19.66 2.45 2.70
C ALA A 54 -20.21 2.71 1.28
N HIS A 55 -19.39 2.59 0.23
CA HIS A 55 -19.79 2.86 -1.14
C HIS A 55 -20.94 1.92 -1.60
N PRO A 56 -21.99 2.41 -2.29
CA PRO A 56 -23.13 1.59 -2.70
C PRO A 56 -22.74 0.34 -3.51
N LEU A 57 -21.78 0.45 -4.43
CA LEU A 57 -21.26 -0.70 -5.19
C LEU A 57 -20.52 -1.72 -4.31
N ALA A 58 -19.81 -1.28 -3.27
CA ALA A 58 -19.17 -2.20 -2.32
C ALA A 58 -20.24 -2.99 -1.57
N LYS A 59 -21.26 -2.31 -1.01
CA LYS A 59 -22.40 -2.94 -0.34
C LYS A 59 -23.13 -3.98 -1.20
N ARG A 60 -23.35 -3.68 -2.49
CA ARG A 60 -24.02 -4.60 -3.43
C ARG A 60 -23.18 -5.81 -3.82
N THR A 61 -21.87 -5.73 -3.66
CA THR A 61 -20.92 -6.81 -3.96
C THR A 61 -20.51 -7.61 -2.73
N THR A 62 -20.86 -7.15 -1.53
CA THR A 62 -20.75 -7.93 -0.30
C THR A 62 -21.57 -9.22 -0.43
N GLU A 63 -20.89 -10.34 -0.29
CA GLU A 63 -21.52 -11.66 -0.21
C GLU A 63 -21.65 -12.04 1.27
N ALA A 64 -22.78 -12.62 1.64
CA ALA A 64 -22.97 -13.12 2.99
C ALA A 64 -21.95 -14.24 3.24
N ALA A 65 -21.27 -14.19 4.39
CA ALA A 65 -20.41 -15.28 4.80
C ALA A 65 -21.22 -16.59 4.87
N PRO A 66 -20.65 -17.73 4.42
CA PRO A 66 -21.33 -19.00 4.55
C PRO A 66 -21.62 -19.27 6.03
N ARG A 67 -22.86 -19.63 6.34
CA ARG A 67 -23.24 -20.01 7.71
C ARG A 67 -22.60 -21.37 8.04
N PRO A 68 -22.14 -21.59 9.27
CA PRO A 68 -21.64 -22.89 9.68
C PRO A 68 -22.75 -23.93 9.55
N ILE A 69 -22.41 -25.11 9.01
CA ILE A 69 -23.36 -26.21 8.81
C ILE A 69 -23.48 -27.00 10.12
N ILE A 70 -24.68 -27.04 10.69
CA ILE A 70 -25.05 -27.84 11.85
C ILE A 70 -25.44 -29.24 11.35
N LYS A 71 -24.64 -30.28 11.66
CA LYS A 71 -24.84 -31.65 11.12
C LYS A 71 -26.23 -32.24 11.42
N CYS A 72 -26.83 -31.87 12.57
CA CYS A 72 -28.12 -32.41 13.01
C CYS A 72 -29.34 -31.82 12.27
N ILE A 73 -29.14 -30.80 11.42
CA ILE A 73 -30.22 -30.14 10.67
C ILE A 73 -30.10 -30.52 9.19
N LYS A 74 -31.19 -30.81 8.49
CA LYS A 74 -31.14 -31.08 7.05
C LYS A 74 -30.58 -29.88 6.29
N LEU A 75 -29.62 -30.11 5.40
CA LEU A 75 -28.89 -29.06 4.65
C LEU A 75 -29.83 -28.08 3.92
N LYS A 76 -30.95 -28.57 3.39
CA LYS A 76 -31.96 -27.73 2.70
C LYS A 76 -32.56 -26.61 3.56
N TYR A 77 -32.56 -26.76 4.89
CA TYR A 77 -33.04 -25.74 5.83
C TYR A 77 -31.94 -24.76 6.28
N GLN A 78 -30.68 -25.09 5.97
CA GLN A 78 -29.51 -24.30 6.38
C GLN A 78 -28.95 -23.45 5.25
N LEU A 79 -29.09 -23.92 4.00
CA LEU A 79 -28.61 -23.19 2.84
C LEU A 79 -29.52 -22.00 2.55
N PRO A 80 -28.98 -20.77 2.48
CA PRO A 80 -29.76 -19.65 2.01
C PRO A 80 -30.18 -19.87 0.55
N PRO A 81 -31.32 -19.30 0.12
CA PRO A 81 -31.71 -19.34 -1.29
C PRO A 81 -30.57 -18.83 -2.17
N LYS A 82 -30.28 -19.55 -3.27
CA LYS A 82 -29.22 -19.18 -4.21
C LYS A 82 -29.52 -17.78 -4.78
N SER A 83 -28.79 -16.77 -4.31
CA SER A 83 -28.93 -15.42 -4.85
C SER A 83 -28.50 -15.40 -6.31
N PHE A 84 -29.30 -14.82 -7.20
CA PHE A 84 -28.95 -14.71 -8.60
C PHE A 84 -27.63 -13.93 -8.77
N PRO A 85 -26.60 -14.51 -9.42
CA PRO A 85 -25.31 -13.84 -9.57
C PRO A 85 -25.45 -12.71 -10.59
N THR A 86 -25.63 -11.48 -10.09
CA THR A 86 -25.72 -10.26 -10.89
C THR A 86 -24.44 -10.05 -11.70
N ARG A 87 -24.55 -9.35 -12.85
CA ARG A 87 -23.37 -8.97 -13.67
C ARG A 87 -22.32 -8.23 -12.83
N LEU A 88 -22.75 -7.39 -11.89
CA LEU A 88 -21.88 -6.68 -10.95
C LEU A 88 -21.06 -7.64 -10.06
N ARG A 89 -21.71 -8.64 -9.45
CA ARG A 89 -21.03 -9.64 -8.60
C ARG A 89 -20.09 -10.51 -9.41
N ARG A 90 -20.48 -10.94 -10.61
CA ARG A 90 -19.61 -11.70 -11.52
C ARG A 90 -18.35 -10.91 -11.87
N THR A 91 -18.47 -9.61 -12.15
CA THR A 91 -17.30 -8.78 -12.43
C THR A 91 -16.44 -8.57 -11.19
N ASN A 92 -17.01 -8.34 -10.01
CA ASN A 92 -16.26 -8.22 -8.75
C ASN A 92 -15.45 -9.48 -8.39
N ARG A 93 -15.86 -10.66 -8.88
CA ARG A 93 -15.14 -11.93 -8.65
C ARG A 93 -13.95 -12.15 -9.57
N LEU A 94 -13.74 -11.31 -10.59
CA LEU A 94 -12.63 -11.47 -11.54
C LEU A 94 -11.26 -11.24 -10.91
N LEU A 95 -11.19 -10.39 -9.89
CA LEU A 95 -9.97 -10.16 -9.11
C LEU A 95 -10.17 -10.62 -7.67
N GLY A 96 -9.05 -11.03 -7.07
CA GLY A 96 -8.99 -11.37 -5.65
C GLY A 96 -9.50 -10.25 -4.75
N SER A 97 -9.94 -10.60 -3.56
CA SER A 97 -10.26 -9.61 -2.53
C SER A 97 -8.98 -8.87 -2.16
N CYS A 98 -9.03 -7.54 -2.18
CA CYS A 98 -7.98 -6.71 -1.62
C CYS A 98 -8.54 -5.95 -0.41
N GLN A 99 -7.62 -5.37 0.35
CA GLN A 99 -8.00 -4.47 1.40
C GLN A 99 -8.63 -3.19 0.83
N ARG A 100 -9.84 -2.86 1.29
CA ARG A 100 -10.53 -1.63 0.91
C ARG A 100 -9.95 -0.43 1.66
N PRO A 101 -9.71 0.72 1.00
CA PRO A 101 -9.38 1.95 1.68
C PRO A 101 -10.59 2.45 2.46
N VAL A 102 -10.32 3.17 3.54
CA VAL A 102 -11.26 3.95 4.33
C VAL A 102 -11.28 5.37 3.79
N LEU A 103 -12.46 5.90 3.51
CA LEU A 103 -12.65 7.31 3.19
C LEU A 103 -12.40 8.15 4.44
N ILE A 104 -11.27 8.85 4.46
CA ILE A 104 -10.91 9.75 5.56
C ILE A 104 -11.25 11.19 5.15
N PRO A 105 -12.10 11.89 5.89
CA PRO A 105 -12.41 13.29 5.60
C PRO A 105 -11.14 14.13 5.67
N ARG A 106 -11.02 15.10 4.76
CA ARG A 106 -9.86 15.99 4.74
C ARG A 106 -9.88 16.83 6.02
N LYS A 107 -8.83 16.70 6.83
CA LYS A 107 -8.60 17.59 7.98
C LYS A 107 -7.79 18.78 7.49
N TYR A 108 -8.31 19.97 7.73
CA TYR A 108 -7.58 21.21 7.53
C TYR A 108 -6.99 21.58 8.88
N SER A 109 -5.68 21.40 9.03
CA SER A 109 -4.94 21.92 10.18
C SER A 109 -4.58 23.38 9.91
N HIS A 110 -4.85 24.25 10.88
CA HIS A 110 -4.51 25.68 10.79
C HIS A 110 -2.99 25.92 10.93
N GLU A 111 -2.26 24.96 11.49
CA GLU A 111 -0.80 25.03 11.62
C GLU A 111 -0.10 24.33 10.44
N PRO A 112 0.85 25.00 9.78
CA PRO A 112 1.68 24.35 8.76
C PRO A 112 2.57 23.30 9.43
N GLN A 113 2.49 22.06 8.96
CA GLN A 113 3.40 21.01 9.40
C GLN A 113 4.83 21.40 9.02
N GLN A 114 5.75 21.34 9.98
CA GLN A 114 7.16 21.58 9.71
C GLN A 114 7.65 20.68 8.56
N PRO A 115 8.25 21.26 7.51
CA PRO A 115 8.76 20.50 6.37
C PRO A 115 9.75 19.43 6.84
N LEU A 116 9.61 18.23 6.27
CA LEU A 116 10.48 17.09 6.60
C LEU A 116 11.90 17.23 6.03
N GLN A 117 12.05 18.01 4.97
CA GLN A 117 13.32 18.33 4.34
C GLN A 117 13.41 19.84 4.19
N THR A 118 14.39 20.43 4.85
CA THR A 118 14.65 21.88 4.85
C THR A 118 15.98 22.24 4.19
N ALA A 119 16.85 21.26 3.98
CA ALA A 119 18.24 21.45 3.55
C ALA A 119 18.67 20.40 2.53
N SER A 120 19.91 20.51 2.03
CA SER A 120 20.52 19.48 1.18
C SER A 120 20.67 18.14 1.93
N LYS A 121 20.90 17.04 1.21
CA LYS A 121 21.08 15.72 1.84
C LYS A 121 22.25 15.71 2.82
N GLU A 122 23.38 16.30 2.43
CA GLU A 122 24.62 16.34 3.21
C GLU A 122 24.47 17.20 4.47
N GLN A 123 23.76 18.33 4.34
CA GLN A 123 23.44 19.18 5.48
C GLN A 123 22.48 18.48 6.44
N SER A 124 21.44 17.82 5.90
CA SER A 124 20.48 17.05 6.68
C SER A 124 21.14 15.89 7.45
N ALA A 125 22.14 15.23 6.84
CA ALA A 125 22.92 14.18 7.51
C ALA A 125 23.72 14.74 8.69
N LYS A 126 24.46 15.84 8.50
CA LYS A 126 25.20 16.50 9.58
C LYS A 126 24.30 16.99 10.72
N GLU A 127 23.13 17.51 10.39
CA GLU A 127 22.11 17.91 11.37
C GLU A 127 21.54 16.71 12.13
N PHE A 128 21.35 15.59 11.44
CA PHE A 128 20.91 14.35 12.05
C PHE A 128 21.95 13.81 13.03
N ASP A 129 23.23 13.78 12.65
CA ASP A 129 24.31 13.35 13.55
C ASP A 129 24.42 14.23 14.79
N ARG A 130 24.32 15.54 14.61
CA ARG A 130 24.31 16.49 15.74
C ARG A 130 23.11 16.22 16.65
N TRP A 131 21.94 16.02 16.08
CA TRP A 131 20.74 15.69 16.83
C TRP A 131 20.86 14.34 17.54
N LEU A 132 21.46 13.32 16.92
CA LEU A 132 21.63 12.00 17.51
C LEU A 132 22.50 12.04 18.78
N ARG A 133 23.39 13.04 18.90
CA ARG A 133 24.17 13.30 20.13
C ARG A 133 23.37 14.01 21.23
N THR A 134 22.24 14.64 20.92
CA THR A 134 21.41 15.36 21.89
C THR A 134 20.20 14.57 22.38
N ILE A 135 19.87 13.44 21.75
CA ILE A 135 18.73 12.61 22.17
C ILE A 135 19.00 12.00 23.55
N PRO A 136 17.98 11.91 24.44
CA PRO A 136 18.13 11.24 25.73
C PRO A 136 18.59 9.78 25.55
N PRO A 137 19.56 9.27 26.35
CA PRO A 137 20.17 7.95 26.14
C PRO A 137 19.19 6.76 26.08
N LEU A 138 18.08 6.87 26.84
CA LEU A 138 17.04 5.83 26.91
C LEU A 138 16.04 5.89 25.74
N SER A 139 16.13 6.87 24.85
CA SER A 139 15.25 6.96 23.68
C SER A 139 15.58 5.85 22.68
N LEU A 140 14.53 5.34 22.04
CA LEU A 140 14.63 4.33 21.00
C LEU A 140 14.62 5.02 19.64
N VAL A 141 15.58 4.68 18.78
CA VAL A 141 15.64 5.14 17.39
C VAL A 141 15.38 3.93 16.50
N VAL A 142 14.30 3.97 15.75
CA VAL A 142 13.93 2.94 14.77
C VAL A 142 14.37 3.44 13.41
N TYR A 143 15.22 2.71 12.72
CA TYR A 143 15.50 2.92 11.30
C TYR A 143 14.71 1.92 10.50
N SER A 144 14.04 2.36 9.44
CA SER A 144 13.37 1.49 8.50
C SER A 144 13.78 1.83 7.08
N ASP A 145 13.86 0.80 6.25
CA ASP A 145 14.22 0.90 4.84
C ASP A 145 13.37 -0.08 4.01
N GLY A 146 13.16 0.29 2.74
CA GLY A 146 12.42 -0.46 1.75
C GLY A 146 13.26 -0.67 0.49
N SER A 147 13.37 -1.91 0.04
CA SER A 147 14.07 -2.26 -1.20
C SER A 147 13.15 -2.92 -2.21
N LEU A 148 13.53 -2.83 -3.49
CA LEU A 148 12.85 -3.50 -4.60
C LEU A 148 13.84 -4.44 -5.29
N SER A 149 13.45 -5.71 -5.44
CA SER A 149 14.24 -6.65 -6.24
C SER A 149 14.09 -6.35 -7.74
N SER A 150 15.06 -6.79 -8.55
CA SER A 150 14.97 -6.77 -10.01
C SER A 150 13.75 -7.52 -10.56
N SER A 151 13.22 -8.48 -9.79
CA SER A 151 11.99 -9.22 -10.09
C SER A 151 10.70 -8.49 -9.69
N GLY A 152 10.78 -7.24 -9.21
CA GLY A 152 9.62 -6.42 -8.84
C GLY A 152 8.98 -6.79 -7.50
N ALA A 153 9.69 -7.50 -6.63
CA ALA A 153 9.22 -7.81 -5.28
C ALA A 153 9.84 -6.86 -4.26
N ALA A 154 9.00 -6.22 -3.45
CA ALA A 154 9.46 -5.33 -2.40
C ALA A 154 9.75 -6.10 -1.10
N GLY A 155 10.79 -5.65 -0.41
CA GLY A 155 11.18 -6.08 0.93
C GLY A 155 11.32 -4.89 1.86
N TYR A 156 11.06 -5.11 3.15
CA TYR A 156 11.25 -4.10 4.19
C TYR A 156 12.24 -4.59 5.23
N GLY A 157 12.99 -3.67 5.81
CA GLY A 157 13.85 -3.89 6.97
C GLY A 157 13.56 -2.88 8.06
N TYR A 158 13.88 -3.25 9.30
CA TYR A 158 14.02 -2.28 10.37
C TYR A 158 15.09 -2.72 11.37
N VAL A 159 15.67 -1.73 12.04
CA VAL A 159 16.54 -1.91 13.21
C VAL A 159 16.17 -0.90 14.28
N VAL A 160 16.14 -1.34 15.54
CA VAL A 160 15.87 -0.50 16.70
C VAL A 160 17.15 -0.33 17.50
N HIS A 161 17.60 0.91 17.64
CA HIS A 161 18.76 1.29 18.43
C HIS A 161 18.35 1.93 19.75
N GLN A 162 19.14 1.66 20.79
CA GLN A 162 19.10 2.37 22.06
C GLN A 162 20.54 2.67 22.49
N SER A 163 20.82 3.91 22.92
CA SER A 163 22.18 4.33 23.32
C SER A 163 23.27 3.95 22.30
N GLY A 164 22.98 4.06 21.00
CA GLY A 164 23.91 3.73 19.91
C GLY A 164 24.07 2.24 19.60
N ARG A 165 23.41 1.33 20.33
CA ARG A 165 23.48 -0.13 20.11
C ARG A 165 22.19 -0.66 19.50
N SER A 166 22.30 -1.59 18.54
CA SER A 166 21.14 -2.32 18.02
C SER A 166 20.59 -3.25 19.09
N VAL A 167 19.30 -3.10 19.39
CA VAL A 167 18.55 -3.89 20.38
C VAL A 167 17.77 -5.00 19.70
N CYS A 168 17.14 -4.70 18.56
CA CYS A 168 16.47 -5.69 17.75
C CYS A 168 16.39 -5.26 16.28
N GLN A 169 16.36 -6.24 15.39
CA GLN A 169 16.24 -6.03 13.95
C GLN A 169 15.43 -7.16 13.32
N SER A 170 14.75 -6.85 12.23
CA SER A 170 14.06 -7.86 11.42
C SER A 170 13.81 -7.33 10.02
N ALA A 171 13.55 -8.24 9.09
CA ALA A 171 13.20 -7.93 7.72
C ALA A 171 12.12 -8.89 7.21
N GLY A 172 11.42 -8.49 6.15
CA GLY A 172 10.37 -9.30 5.55
C GLY A 172 10.10 -8.92 4.10
N ARG A 173 9.32 -9.77 3.42
CA ARG A 173 8.95 -9.59 2.01
C ARG A 173 7.46 -9.23 1.89
N LEU A 174 7.14 -8.22 1.08
CA LEU A 174 5.74 -7.87 0.76
C LEU A 174 5.23 -8.61 -0.49
N GLY A 175 6.13 -9.01 -1.39
CA GLY A 175 5.77 -9.50 -2.72
C GLY A 175 5.67 -8.35 -3.72
N PRO A 176 4.81 -8.43 -4.75
CA PRO A 176 4.61 -7.34 -5.70
C PRO A 176 4.04 -6.10 -5.00
N ALA A 177 4.88 -5.09 -4.80
CA ALA A 177 4.56 -3.83 -4.14
C ALA A 177 5.61 -2.77 -4.52
N GLU A 178 5.33 -1.51 -4.21
CA GLU A 178 6.28 -0.42 -4.42
C GLU A 178 7.21 -0.26 -3.22
N VAL A 179 8.39 0.36 -3.42
CA VAL A 179 9.31 0.72 -2.34
C VAL A 179 8.59 1.53 -1.25
N PHE A 180 7.69 2.44 -1.66
CA PHE A 180 6.85 3.20 -0.75
C PHE A 180 6.02 2.35 0.21
N ASP A 181 5.50 1.20 -0.24
CA ASP A 181 4.71 0.30 0.60
C ASP A 181 5.60 -0.47 1.58
N ALA A 182 6.80 -0.85 1.14
CA ALA A 182 7.81 -1.50 1.98
C ALA A 182 8.30 -0.57 3.09
N GLU A 183 8.63 0.68 2.76
CA GLU A 183 8.99 1.74 3.71
C GLU A 183 7.95 1.90 4.82
N ALA A 184 6.69 2.06 4.44
CA ALA A 184 5.59 2.19 5.39
C ALA A 184 5.47 0.94 6.29
N LYS A 185 5.68 -0.25 5.71
CA LYS A 185 5.61 -1.52 6.43
C LYS A 185 6.80 -1.69 7.39
N GLY A 186 8.01 -1.33 6.98
CA GLY A 186 9.21 -1.31 7.81
C GLY A 186 9.04 -0.40 9.02
N ALA A 187 8.59 0.83 8.79
CA ALA A 187 8.29 1.77 9.87
C ALA A 187 7.24 1.23 10.87
N LEU A 188 6.18 0.57 10.38
CA LEU A 188 5.17 -0.04 11.25
C LEU A 188 5.72 -1.21 12.07
N GLU A 189 6.43 -2.14 11.45
CA GLU A 189 6.97 -3.29 12.17
C GLU A 189 8.10 -2.88 13.14
N GLY A 190 8.91 -1.89 12.77
CA GLY A 190 9.90 -1.29 13.64
C GLY A 190 9.29 -0.58 14.85
N LEU A 191 8.22 0.19 14.65
CA LEU A 191 7.47 0.80 15.77
C LEU A 191 6.88 -0.28 16.69
N LYS A 192 6.29 -1.34 16.14
CA LYS A 192 5.77 -2.47 16.95
C LYS A 192 6.89 -3.17 17.73
N ALA A 193 8.05 -3.35 17.12
CA ALA A 193 9.20 -3.95 17.78
C ALA A 193 9.70 -3.08 18.95
N ALA A 194 9.83 -1.77 18.72
CA ALA A 194 10.18 -0.81 19.77
C ALA A 194 9.16 -0.81 20.93
N LEU A 195 7.86 -0.85 20.61
CA LEU A 195 6.80 -0.89 21.64
C LEU A 195 6.80 -2.19 22.47
N ARG A 196 7.35 -3.30 21.94
CA ARG A 196 7.48 -4.56 22.69
C ARG A 196 8.66 -4.57 23.66
N LEU A 197 9.59 -3.62 23.55
CA LEU A 197 10.73 -3.56 24.46
C LEU A 197 10.29 -3.19 25.88
N PRO A 198 10.99 -3.69 26.92
CA PRO A 198 10.73 -3.28 28.29
C PRO A 198 10.87 -1.77 28.46
N GLN A 199 9.97 -1.17 29.26
CA GLN A 199 9.95 0.27 29.55
C GLN A 199 9.70 1.20 28.33
N SER A 200 9.33 0.66 27.17
CA SER A 200 9.04 1.45 25.97
C SER A 200 7.97 2.52 26.21
N ALA A 201 6.97 2.24 27.07
CA ALA A 201 5.87 3.15 27.36
C ALA A 201 6.27 4.52 27.94
N THR A 202 7.43 4.62 28.60
CA THR A 202 7.92 5.89 29.13
C THR A 202 8.98 6.54 28.25
N GLN A 203 9.59 5.77 27.36
CA GLN A 203 10.67 6.18 26.47
C GLN A 203 10.14 6.98 25.28
N ARG A 204 11.01 7.82 24.71
CA ARG A 204 10.76 8.47 23.43
C ARG A 204 11.12 7.51 22.31
N ILE A 205 10.26 7.36 21.32
CA ILE A 205 10.51 6.54 20.12
C ILE A 205 10.58 7.46 18.91
N VAL A 206 11.68 7.41 18.16
CA VAL A 206 11.84 8.16 16.92
C VAL A 206 11.95 7.17 15.77
N VAL A 207 11.05 7.27 14.80
CA VAL A 207 11.05 6.43 13.59
C VAL A 207 11.64 7.22 12.44
N CYS A 208 12.78 6.75 11.94
CA CYS A 208 13.58 7.31 10.88
C CYS A 208 13.40 6.48 9.60
N LEU A 209 13.19 7.17 8.49
CA LEU A 209 13.07 6.59 7.16
C LEU A 209 13.52 7.59 6.10
N ASP A 210 14.01 7.09 4.98
CA ASP A 210 14.59 7.92 3.93
C ASP A 210 13.60 8.33 2.82
N ASN A 211 12.42 7.72 2.82
CA ASN A 211 11.35 8.05 1.90
C ASN A 211 10.48 9.18 2.45
N ILE A 212 10.71 10.40 1.94
CA ILE A 212 9.97 11.59 2.38
C ILE A 212 8.46 11.48 2.16
N ALA A 213 8.01 10.79 1.10
CA ALA A 213 6.59 10.63 0.83
C ALA A 213 5.93 9.72 1.87
N ALA A 214 6.61 8.62 2.25
CA ALA A 214 6.12 7.72 3.29
C ALA A 214 6.14 8.41 4.67
N ALA A 215 7.19 9.19 4.97
CA ALA A 215 7.28 9.98 6.21
C ALA A 215 6.15 11.02 6.32
N LYS A 216 5.80 11.70 5.22
CA LYS A 216 4.63 12.60 5.16
C LYS A 216 3.34 11.86 5.50
N CYS A 217 3.16 10.66 4.97
CA CYS A 217 1.98 9.83 5.23
C CYS A 217 1.92 9.35 6.68
N LEU A 218 3.06 9.00 7.29
CA LEU A 218 3.13 8.59 8.71
C LEU A 218 2.79 9.74 9.67
N ARG A 219 3.26 10.98 9.38
CA ARG A 219 2.96 12.18 10.19
C ARG A 219 1.56 12.76 9.97
N GLY A 220 1.02 12.61 8.76
CA GLY A 220 -0.10 13.42 8.29
C GLY A 220 -1.23 12.60 7.70
N LYS A 221 -1.61 12.93 6.46
CA LYS A 221 -2.70 12.23 5.78
C LYS A 221 -2.15 10.92 5.19
N PRO A 222 -2.72 9.75 5.56
CA PRO A 222 -2.30 8.49 4.98
C PRO A 222 -2.62 8.45 3.47
N SER A 223 -1.74 7.80 2.70
CA SER A 223 -1.98 7.49 1.28
C SER A 223 -3.12 6.46 1.14
N ASP A 224 -3.76 6.43 -0.03
CA ASP A 224 -4.72 5.37 -0.38
C ASP A 224 -4.01 4.02 -0.56
N SER A 225 -2.74 4.03 -1.00
CA SER A 225 -1.90 2.81 -1.00
C SER A 225 -1.42 2.51 0.42
N SER A 226 -1.39 1.22 0.78
CA SER A 226 -0.99 0.75 2.11
C SER A 226 -1.69 1.47 3.26
N GLN A 227 -2.89 2.01 3.04
CA GLN A 227 -3.55 2.92 3.98
C GLN A 227 -3.70 2.35 5.38
N ARG A 228 -4.01 1.05 5.52
CA ARG A 228 -4.07 0.40 6.85
C ARG A 228 -2.73 0.43 7.56
N VAL A 229 -1.62 0.28 6.85
CA VAL A 229 -0.28 0.33 7.46
C VAL A 229 -0.09 1.71 8.10
N PHE A 230 -0.35 2.79 7.35
CA PHE A 230 -0.28 4.15 7.86
C PHE A 230 -1.27 4.40 9.01
N LEU A 231 -2.53 4.00 8.87
CA LEU A 231 -3.54 4.17 9.92
C LEU A 231 -3.18 3.41 11.20
N THR A 232 -2.64 2.20 11.07
CA THR A 232 -2.20 1.39 12.22
C THR A 232 -1.01 2.05 12.89
N PHE A 233 -0.03 2.53 12.10
CA PHE A 233 1.12 3.26 12.62
C PHE A 233 0.67 4.51 13.40
N GLN A 234 -0.19 5.33 12.78
CA GLN A 234 -0.70 6.56 13.38
C GLN A 234 -1.48 6.28 14.66
N ALA A 235 -2.28 5.21 14.69
CA ALA A 235 -3.00 4.79 15.89
C ALA A 235 -2.04 4.40 17.01
N LEU A 236 -1.01 3.59 16.71
CA LEU A 236 0.02 3.20 17.68
C LEU A 236 0.81 4.41 18.20
N ALA A 237 1.27 5.28 17.30
CA ALA A 237 1.99 6.50 17.64
C ALA A 237 1.15 7.43 18.52
N LYS A 238 -0.15 7.58 18.21
CA LYS A 238 -1.08 8.38 19.01
C LYS A 238 -1.33 7.77 20.40
N THR A 239 -1.45 6.44 20.50
CA THR A 239 -1.60 5.74 21.78
C THR A 239 -0.35 5.90 22.64
N HIS A 240 0.83 5.80 22.04
CA HIS A 240 2.11 5.95 22.74
C HIS A 240 2.41 7.39 23.16
N ARG A 241 1.94 8.40 22.41
CA ARG A 241 2.10 9.86 22.64
C ARG A 241 3.53 10.40 22.56
N LYS A 242 4.56 9.56 22.75
CA LYS A 242 5.99 9.93 22.67
C LYS A 242 6.67 9.36 21.42
N THR A 243 5.90 9.14 20.36
CA THR A 243 6.42 8.68 19.06
C THR A 243 6.55 9.84 18.10
N GLU A 244 7.72 9.98 17.49
CA GLU A 244 8.01 10.96 16.47
C GLU A 244 8.46 10.29 15.18
N VAL A 245 8.19 10.93 14.05
CA VAL A 245 8.65 10.48 12.73
C VAL A 245 9.60 11.52 12.18
N ARG A 246 10.78 11.07 11.77
CA ARG A 246 11.82 11.90 11.18
C ARG A 246 12.23 11.37 9.83
N TRP A 247 12.39 12.26 8.87
CA TRP A 247 13.00 11.91 7.60
C TRP A 247 14.53 12.01 7.74
N ILE A 248 15.24 11.06 7.15
CA ILE A 248 16.70 11.06 7.07
C ILE A 248 17.14 10.96 5.60
N PRO A 249 18.27 11.55 5.21
CA PRO A 249 18.77 11.36 3.85
C PRO A 249 19.25 9.91 3.68
N GLY A 250 18.83 9.26 2.58
CA GLY A 250 19.35 7.96 2.18
C GLY A 250 20.69 8.07 1.44
N HIS A 251 21.50 7.00 1.53
CA HIS A 251 22.86 6.89 0.95
C HIS A 251 23.83 7.97 1.44
N THR A 252 23.91 8.15 2.76
CA THR A 252 24.81 9.14 3.38
C THR A 252 25.55 8.57 4.59
N ASP A 253 25.81 7.26 4.63
CA ASP A 253 26.61 6.58 5.66
C ASP A 253 26.09 6.79 7.11
N ILE A 254 24.78 7.01 7.28
CA ILE A 254 24.18 7.16 8.61
C ILE A 254 24.10 5.78 9.28
N PRO A 255 24.76 5.57 10.44
CA PRO A 255 24.79 4.26 11.09
C PRO A 255 23.38 3.78 11.48
N GLY A 256 22.99 2.62 10.94
CA GLY A 256 21.68 2.00 11.15
C GLY A 256 20.64 2.27 10.05
N ASN A 257 20.87 3.24 9.16
CA ASN A 257 20.07 3.40 7.94
C ASN A 257 20.57 2.54 6.78
N GLU A 258 21.88 2.27 6.74
CA GLU A 258 22.51 1.33 5.81
C GLU A 258 22.74 -0.03 6.47
#